data_AF-A0A3P3RJ23-F1
#
_entry.id   AF-A0A3P3RJ23-F1
#
_cell.length_a   1.000
_cell.length_b   1.000
_cell.length_c   1.000
_cell.angle_alpha   90.00
_cell.angle_beta   90.00
_cell.angle_gamma   90.00
#
_symmetry.space_group_name_H-M   'P 1'
#
loop_
_entity.id
_entity.type
_entity.pdbx_description
1 polymer ?
#
loop_
_entity_poly.entity_id
_entity_poly.type
_entity_poly.pdbx_seq_one_letter_code
_entity_poly.pdbx_strand_id
1 'polypeptide(L)'
;MHRRRFLRVIGATALPVLAGCSSDETPPPRKSSVVEQLETNDGMIRIDLADRVWVLSRYTPPRSSIDAPVGVAAAKGGGGGSVRGATGRAGGGHVNAPRTNHGWAWWHGGDYADDWYDDHEDETSRYSVRIEKVGVRSFGSDAVFKKDRPGAGPVDWDWTYRSPKDRIDHPLRKPGWYRVGAHIVGKKVDHDFQWECVDFKVSSVGQSYAIQNEWKVSPRI
;
A
#
# COMPACT_ATOMS: atom_id res chain seq x y z
N MET A 1 -29.46 -1.28 -65.09
CA MET A 1 -28.02 -1.62 -65.19
C MET A 1 -27.24 -0.34 -65.48
N HIS A 2 -26.50 0.19 -64.51
CA HIS A 2 -25.64 1.36 -64.70
C HIS A 2 -24.23 1.04 -64.21
N ARG A 3 -23.27 1.27 -65.11
CA ARG A 3 -21.85 0.97 -64.99
C ARG A 3 -21.06 2.30 -64.93
N ARG A 4 -20.18 2.38 -63.92
CA ARG A 4 -18.83 3.02 -63.87
C ARG A 4 -18.66 4.51 -63.49
N ARG A 5 -17.54 4.67 -62.73
CA ARG A 5 -16.67 5.85 -62.41
C ARG A 5 -17.13 6.69 -61.20
N PHE A 6 -16.31 7.21 -60.28
CA PHE A 6 -14.87 7.54 -60.10
C PHE A 6 -14.50 7.28 -58.59
N LEU A 7 -13.27 7.15 -58.06
CA LEU A 7 -12.04 7.99 -58.00
C LEU A 7 -10.89 7.08 -57.49
N ARG A 8 -9.69 7.03 -58.09
CA ARG A 8 -8.49 7.87 -57.88
C ARG A 8 -7.90 7.92 -56.44
N VAL A 9 -6.81 7.14 -56.28
CA VAL A 9 -5.47 7.47 -55.71
C VAL A 9 -5.35 7.93 -54.25
N ILE A 10 -4.16 7.66 -53.69
CA ILE A 10 -3.56 8.03 -52.39
C ILE A 10 -3.74 6.90 -51.38
N GLY A 11 -2.72 6.29 -50.78
CA GLY A 11 -1.28 6.51 -50.76
C GLY A 11 -0.77 5.54 -49.68
N ALA A 12 0.36 4.90 -49.91
CA ALA A 12 0.95 3.99 -48.93
C ALA A 12 1.40 4.79 -47.70
N THR A 13 0.57 4.82 -46.66
CA THR A 13 1.00 5.10 -45.31
C THR A 13 1.18 3.76 -44.63
N ALA A 14 2.44 3.30 -44.60
CA ALA A 14 2.87 2.35 -43.59
C ALA A 14 2.57 3.00 -42.24
N LEU A 15 1.45 2.60 -41.63
CA LEU A 15 1.23 2.87 -40.21
C LEU A 15 2.36 2.12 -39.50
N PRO A 16 3.25 2.82 -38.75
CA PRO A 16 4.07 2.10 -37.81
C PRO A 16 3.07 1.41 -36.88
N VAL A 17 3.05 0.08 -36.94
CA VAL A 17 2.46 -0.71 -35.87
C VAL A 17 3.26 -0.29 -34.66
N LEU A 18 2.67 0.54 -33.81
CA LEU A 18 3.18 0.83 -32.47
C LEU A 18 3.11 -0.49 -31.71
N ALA A 19 4.09 -1.36 -31.98
CA ALA A 19 4.41 -2.51 -31.17
C ALA A 19 5.15 -1.96 -29.96
N GLY A 20 4.39 -1.75 -28.88
CA GLY A 20 4.92 -1.17 -27.65
C GLY A 20 3.83 -0.93 -26.61
N CYS A 21 2.90 -1.87 -26.45
CA CYS A 21 2.00 -1.90 -25.29
C CYS A 21 2.18 -3.25 -24.60
N SER A 22 3.17 -3.37 -23.71
CA SER A 22 3.21 -4.45 -22.71
C SER A 22 4.15 -4.17 -21.53
N SER A 23 4.25 -2.95 -21.03
CA SER A 23 4.64 -2.72 -19.65
C SER A 23 3.37 -2.34 -18.88
N ASP A 24 3.09 -3.08 -17.80
CA ASP A 24 1.91 -2.85 -16.96
C ASP A 24 1.98 -1.44 -16.35
N GLU A 25 1.24 -0.47 -16.91
CA GLU A 25 1.19 0.92 -16.43
C GLU A 25 0.57 1.08 -15.02
N THR A 26 0.10 -0.01 -14.40
CA THR A 26 -0.62 0.09 -13.12
C THR A 26 0.37 0.26 -11.96
N PRO A 27 0.38 1.41 -11.25
CA PRO A 27 1.37 1.66 -10.19
C PRO A 27 1.27 0.59 -9.09
N PRO A 28 2.38 -0.05 -8.68
CA PRO A 28 2.36 -1.08 -7.66
C PRO A 28 1.93 -0.49 -6.31
N PRO A 29 1.60 -1.33 -5.30
CA PRO A 29 1.47 -0.84 -3.95
C PRO A 29 2.77 -0.13 -3.51
N ARG A 30 2.68 0.87 -2.64
CA ARG A 30 3.86 1.65 -2.25
C ARG A 30 4.79 0.89 -1.31
N LYS A 31 6.10 1.05 -1.50
CA LYS A 31 7.13 0.56 -0.57
C LYS A 31 7.17 1.47 0.66
N SER A 32 7.29 0.86 1.84
CA SER A 32 7.47 1.58 3.12
C SER A 32 8.06 0.65 4.18
N SER A 33 8.68 1.25 5.20
CA SER A 33 9.12 0.59 6.43
C SER A 33 8.48 1.33 7.60
N VAL A 34 7.56 0.66 8.29
CA VAL A 34 6.73 1.25 9.37
C VAL A 34 6.54 0.30 10.54
N VAL A 35 6.26 -0.96 10.23
CA VAL A 35 6.24 -2.09 11.14
C VAL A 35 7.45 -2.93 10.74
N GLU A 36 8.17 -3.45 11.72
CA GLU A 36 9.33 -4.31 11.51
C GLU A 36 8.97 -5.77 11.71
N GLN A 37 8.23 -6.05 12.78
CA GLN A 37 7.88 -7.41 13.15
C GLN A 37 6.52 -7.48 13.84
N LEU A 38 5.86 -8.62 13.62
CA LEU A 38 4.65 -9.02 14.33
C LEU A 38 4.93 -10.36 14.99
N GLU A 39 4.64 -10.47 16.28
CA GLU A 39 4.79 -11.71 17.03
C GLU A 39 3.61 -11.93 17.97
N THR A 40 3.45 -13.15 18.46
CA THR A 40 2.55 -13.45 19.58
C THR A 40 3.37 -13.90 20.78
N ASN A 41 3.08 -13.32 21.95
CA ASN A 41 3.74 -13.67 23.21
C ASN A 41 2.74 -13.53 24.37
N ASP A 42 2.61 -14.55 25.21
CA ASP A 42 1.78 -14.53 26.43
C ASP A 42 0.34 -14.00 26.24
N GLY A 43 -0.32 -14.40 25.14
CA GLY A 43 -1.68 -13.92 24.85
C GLY A 43 -1.73 -12.45 24.38
N MET A 44 -0.61 -11.90 23.94
CA MET A 44 -0.49 -10.59 23.32
C MET A 44 -0.05 -10.72 21.87
N ILE A 45 -0.49 -9.78 21.03
CA ILE A 45 0.12 -9.47 19.74
C ILE A 45 1.14 -8.37 19.99
N ARG A 46 2.41 -8.67 19.75
CA ARG A 46 3.50 -7.70 19.79
C ARG A 46 3.70 -7.10 18.40
N ILE A 47 3.66 -5.77 18.35
CA ILE A 47 3.85 -4.99 17.14
C ILE A 47 5.11 -4.14 17.33
N ASP A 48 6.19 -4.55 16.68
CA ASP A 48 7.46 -3.83 16.70
C ASP A 48 7.49 -2.86 15.52
N LEU A 49 7.69 -1.59 15.83
CA LEU A 49 7.75 -0.50 14.86
C LEU A 49 9.17 -0.32 14.35
N ALA A 50 9.31 0.04 13.08
CA ALA A 50 10.62 0.16 12.46
C ALA A 50 11.41 1.34 13.04
N ASP A 51 12.69 1.11 13.39
CA ASP A 51 13.61 2.17 13.85
C ASP A 51 13.75 3.31 12.83
N ARG A 52 13.79 2.95 11.54
CA ARG A 52 13.93 3.88 10.41
C ARG A 52 12.66 3.92 9.59
N VAL A 53 11.70 4.75 10.02
CA VAL A 53 10.40 4.88 9.34
C VAL A 53 10.52 5.71 8.05
N TRP A 54 10.11 5.13 6.92
CA TRP A 54 10.10 5.78 5.60
C TRP A 54 8.98 5.26 4.69
N VAL A 55 8.62 6.05 3.67
CA VAL A 55 7.66 5.69 2.61
C VAL A 55 8.15 6.20 1.24
N LEU A 56 7.93 5.43 0.17
CA LEU A 56 8.06 5.93 -1.21
C LEU A 56 6.76 6.62 -1.64
N SER A 57 6.89 7.77 -2.29
CA SER A 57 5.75 8.54 -2.79
C SER A 57 6.13 9.37 -4.01
N ARG A 58 5.15 9.60 -4.89
CA ARG A 58 5.18 10.58 -5.98
C ARG A 58 4.88 12.02 -5.53
N TYR A 59 4.62 12.23 -4.24
CA TYR A 59 4.44 13.58 -3.70
C TYR A 59 5.63 14.46 -4.07
N THR A 60 5.35 15.68 -4.53
CA THR A 60 6.37 16.72 -4.77
C THR A 60 5.99 17.92 -3.92
N PRO A 61 6.83 18.36 -2.98
CA PRO A 61 6.53 19.53 -2.18
C PRO A 61 6.46 20.78 -3.07
N PRO A 62 5.55 21.72 -2.82
CA PRO A 62 5.53 22.98 -3.54
C PRO A 62 6.88 23.68 -3.36
N ARG A 63 7.50 24.13 -4.47
CA ARG A 63 8.75 24.90 -4.43
C ARG A 63 8.45 26.21 -3.69
N SER A 64 9.11 26.42 -2.54
CA SER A 64 9.03 27.69 -1.81
C SER A 64 9.67 28.80 -2.65
N SER A 65 8.87 29.62 -3.32
CA SER A 65 9.31 30.94 -3.77
C SER A 65 9.40 31.84 -2.55
N ILE A 66 10.60 32.35 -2.29
CA ILE A 66 10.86 33.44 -1.34
C ILE A 66 10.04 34.67 -1.80
N ASP A 67 9.48 35.40 -0.82
CA ASP A 67 8.67 36.64 -0.89
C ASP A 67 7.14 36.54 -1.01
N ALA A 68 6.46 36.52 0.15
CA ALA A 68 5.45 37.51 0.57
C ALA A 68 4.95 37.23 2.01
N PRO A 69 4.73 38.25 2.87
CA PRO A 69 4.13 38.06 4.18
C PRO A 69 2.60 38.14 4.11
N VAL A 70 1.97 37.55 5.15
CA VAL A 70 0.55 37.60 5.53
C VAL A 70 -0.38 36.58 4.85
N GLY A 71 -0.82 35.60 5.65
CA GLY A 71 -2.02 34.79 5.40
C GLY A 71 -1.77 33.49 4.65
N VAL A 72 -1.08 32.52 5.27
CA VAL A 72 -1.06 31.13 4.76
C VAL A 72 -2.44 30.51 5.03
N ALA A 73 -3.37 30.72 4.12
CA ALA A 73 -4.46 29.78 3.92
C ALA A 73 -3.81 28.48 3.47
N ALA A 74 -3.93 27.42 4.28
CA ALA A 74 -3.61 26.07 3.84
C ALA A 74 -4.43 25.81 2.58
N ALA A 75 -3.77 25.87 1.43
CA ALA A 75 -4.39 25.62 0.15
C ALA A 75 -4.86 24.17 0.16
N LYS A 76 -6.17 24.01 0.32
CA LYS A 76 -6.94 22.83 -0.07
C LYS A 76 -6.83 22.70 -1.60
N GLY A 77 -5.65 22.36 -2.10
CA GLY A 77 -5.48 21.78 -3.43
C GLY A 77 -5.97 20.33 -3.30
N GLY A 78 -7.14 19.95 -3.81
CA GLY A 78 -7.64 20.29 -5.13
C GLY A 78 -7.09 19.26 -6.10
N GLY A 79 -7.46 18.00 -5.86
CA GLY A 79 -6.96 16.84 -6.58
C GLY A 79 -7.47 15.57 -5.90
N GLY A 80 -8.81 15.48 -5.76
CA GLY A 80 -9.48 14.31 -5.20
C GLY A 80 -9.29 13.09 -6.10
N GLY A 81 -8.13 12.46 -5.99
CA GLY A 81 -8.00 11.04 -6.22
C GLY A 81 -8.33 10.36 -4.91
N SER A 82 -9.58 9.91 -4.74
CA SER A 82 -9.81 8.74 -3.91
C SER A 82 -8.95 7.64 -4.54
N VAL A 83 -7.70 7.49 -4.07
CA VAL A 83 -6.85 6.38 -4.47
C VAL A 83 -7.57 5.18 -3.91
N ARG A 84 -8.39 4.58 -4.78
CA ARG A 84 -9.08 3.32 -4.55
C ARG A 84 -7.99 2.37 -4.10
N GLY A 85 -7.93 2.13 -2.79
CA GLY A 85 -7.06 1.13 -2.20
C GLY A 85 -7.24 -0.16 -2.98
N ALA A 86 -6.16 -0.91 -3.18
CA ALA A 86 -6.09 -2.07 -4.07
C ALA A 86 -7.37 -2.95 -4.06
N THR A 87 -8.32 -2.67 -4.96
CA THR A 87 -9.59 -3.41 -5.05
C THR A 87 -9.40 -4.55 -6.05
N GLY A 88 -8.94 -5.71 -5.59
CA GLY A 88 -9.04 -6.97 -6.35
C GLY A 88 -7.74 -7.75 -6.50
N ARG A 89 -7.60 -8.83 -5.73
CA ARG A 89 -6.39 -9.67 -5.62
C ARG A 89 -5.71 -9.94 -6.96
N ALA A 90 -4.39 -9.71 -7.03
CA ALA A 90 -3.55 -10.38 -8.02
C ALA A 90 -3.62 -11.90 -7.78
N GLY A 91 -3.77 -12.69 -8.84
CA GLY A 91 -3.89 -14.15 -8.76
C GLY A 91 -2.61 -14.78 -8.20
N GLY A 92 -2.65 -15.27 -6.96
CA GLY A 92 -1.52 -15.92 -6.31
C GLY A 92 -1.78 -16.20 -4.83
N GLY A 93 -1.40 -17.40 -4.35
CA GLY A 93 -1.47 -17.75 -2.92
C GLY A 93 -0.40 -17.03 -2.10
N HIS A 94 -0.50 -17.05 -0.76
CA HIS A 94 0.51 -16.46 0.14
C HIS A 94 1.91 -17.01 -0.10
N VAL A 95 2.00 -18.30 -0.39
CA VAL A 95 3.26 -19.01 -0.63
C VAL A 95 4.00 -18.50 -1.88
N ASN A 96 3.27 -18.08 -2.90
CA ASN A 96 3.84 -17.73 -4.21
C ASN A 96 3.90 -16.21 -4.44
N ALA A 97 3.44 -15.41 -3.50
CA ALA A 97 3.47 -13.96 -3.61
C ALA A 97 4.89 -13.42 -3.35
N PRO A 98 5.33 -12.38 -4.07
CA PRO A 98 6.59 -11.71 -3.78
C PRO A 98 6.61 -11.20 -2.35
N ARG A 99 7.80 -11.18 -1.75
CA ARG A 99 8.00 -10.84 -0.34
C ARG A 99 8.71 -9.51 -0.19
N THR A 100 8.35 -8.75 0.83
CA THR A 100 9.15 -7.62 1.29
C THR A 100 10.43 -8.11 1.97
N ASN A 101 11.37 -7.20 2.26
CA ASN A 101 12.56 -7.53 3.05
C ASN A 101 12.23 -8.05 4.47
N HIS A 102 11.01 -7.84 4.96
CA HIS A 102 10.51 -8.37 6.23
C HIS A 102 9.80 -9.73 6.05
N GLY A 103 9.86 -10.33 4.87
CA GLY A 103 9.25 -11.62 4.56
C GLY A 103 7.74 -11.58 4.36
N TRP A 104 7.09 -10.41 4.31
CA TRP A 104 5.64 -10.31 4.15
C TRP A 104 5.23 -10.42 2.70
N ALA A 105 4.18 -11.20 2.44
CA ALA A 105 3.59 -11.27 1.10
C ALA A 105 3.03 -9.91 0.70
N TRP A 106 3.35 -9.45 -0.50
CA TRP A 106 2.93 -8.12 -0.93
C TRP A 106 1.55 -8.18 -1.61
N TRP A 107 0.54 -7.56 -0.98
CA TRP A 107 -0.81 -7.53 -1.54
C TRP A 107 -0.84 -6.73 -2.84
N HIS A 108 -1.17 -7.37 -3.97
CA HIS A 108 -1.03 -6.84 -5.34
C HIS A 108 0.41 -6.50 -5.75
N GLY A 109 1.41 -6.92 -4.98
CA GLY A 109 2.76 -7.02 -5.52
C GLY A 109 2.84 -8.19 -6.50
N GLY A 110 3.72 -8.05 -7.48
CA GLY A 110 4.12 -9.10 -8.41
C GLY A 110 5.52 -8.78 -8.90
N ASP A 111 6.12 -9.64 -9.73
CA ASP A 111 7.44 -9.40 -10.31
C ASP A 111 7.47 -8.06 -11.07
N TYR A 112 6.34 -7.66 -11.66
CA TYR A 112 6.14 -6.36 -12.31
C TYR A 112 6.41 -5.15 -11.40
N ALA A 113 6.30 -5.31 -10.07
CA ALA A 113 6.42 -4.19 -9.16
C ALA A 113 7.85 -3.65 -9.14
N ASP A 114 8.85 -4.53 -9.18
CA ASP A 114 10.25 -4.10 -9.17
C ASP A 114 10.63 -3.45 -10.50
N ASP A 115 10.26 -4.07 -11.64
CA ASP A 115 10.42 -3.47 -12.98
C ASP A 115 9.78 -2.06 -13.04
N TRP A 116 8.58 -1.91 -12.49
CA TRP A 116 7.92 -0.61 -12.44
C TRP A 116 8.70 0.41 -11.61
N TYR A 117 9.25 0.03 -10.45
CA TYR A 117 10.04 0.97 -9.64
C TYR A 117 11.36 1.34 -10.30
N ASP A 118 11.98 0.43 -11.05
CA ASP A 118 13.21 0.66 -11.78
C ASP A 118 12.94 1.61 -12.98
N ASP A 119 11.84 1.40 -13.71
CA ASP A 119 11.43 2.26 -14.83
C ASP A 119 10.95 3.66 -14.40
N HIS A 120 10.54 3.84 -13.14
CA HIS A 120 9.97 5.08 -12.61
C HIS A 120 10.76 5.62 -11.40
N GLU A 121 12.08 5.39 -11.38
CA GLU A 121 12.95 5.82 -10.28
C GLU A 121 12.98 7.35 -10.09
N ASP A 122 12.81 8.10 -11.18
CA ASP A 122 12.77 9.57 -11.21
C ASP A 122 11.42 10.16 -10.79
N GLU A 123 10.36 9.35 -10.82
CA GLU A 123 9.01 9.75 -10.42
C GLU A 123 8.73 9.57 -8.93
N THR A 124 9.58 8.82 -8.22
CA THR A 124 9.34 8.46 -6.81
C THR A 124 10.45 8.98 -5.90
N SER A 125 10.06 9.38 -4.70
CA SER A 125 10.99 9.86 -3.69
C SER A 125 10.77 9.18 -2.34
N ARG A 126 11.86 8.85 -1.65
CA ARG A 126 11.81 8.33 -0.28
C ARG A 126 11.66 9.48 0.70
N TYR A 127 10.56 9.46 1.44
CA TYR A 127 10.27 10.40 2.50
C TYR A 127 10.52 9.80 3.88
N SER A 128 11.23 10.54 4.73
CA SER A 128 11.29 10.23 6.15
C SER A 128 9.98 10.65 6.82
N VAL A 129 9.37 9.73 7.54
CA VAL A 129 8.05 9.94 8.16
C VAL A 129 8.08 9.61 9.65
N ARG A 130 7.05 10.06 10.36
CA ARG A 130 6.76 9.70 11.75
C ARG A 130 5.41 9.00 11.81
N ILE A 131 5.28 8.07 12.75
CA ILE A 131 4.01 7.38 13.02
C ILE A 131 3.19 8.26 13.97
N GLU A 132 2.06 8.75 13.51
CA GLU A 132 1.15 9.54 14.35
C GLU A 132 0.25 8.63 15.19
N LYS A 133 -0.24 7.54 14.57
CA LYS A 133 -1.14 6.58 15.21
C LYS A 133 -0.85 5.17 14.70
N VAL A 134 -1.08 4.18 15.55
CA VAL A 134 -1.21 2.78 15.14
C VAL A 134 -2.63 2.31 15.41
N GLY A 135 -3.23 1.63 14.44
CA GLY A 135 -4.57 1.06 14.52
C GLY A 135 -4.49 -0.47 14.53
N VAL A 136 -5.37 -1.11 15.29
CA VAL A 136 -5.56 -2.56 15.27
C VAL A 136 -7.03 -2.85 15.02
N ARG A 137 -7.30 -3.77 14.09
CA ARG A 137 -8.64 -4.23 13.72
C ARG A 137 -8.67 -5.76 13.78
N SER A 138 -9.61 -6.32 14.51
CA SER A 138 -9.96 -7.74 14.41
C SER A 138 -11.08 -7.92 13.40
N PHE A 139 -10.88 -8.76 12.39
CA PHE A 139 -11.94 -9.09 11.44
C PHE A 139 -12.80 -10.27 11.93
N GLY A 140 -12.30 -11.04 12.91
CA GLY A 140 -12.97 -12.21 13.45
C GLY A 140 -12.34 -13.54 13.01
N SER A 141 -12.97 -14.63 13.43
CA SER A 141 -12.45 -16.00 13.28
C SER A 141 -12.44 -16.49 11.83
N ASP A 142 -11.69 -17.56 11.57
CA ASP A 142 -11.69 -18.27 10.30
C ASP A 142 -13.09 -18.69 9.81
N ALA A 143 -14.05 -18.92 10.72
CA ALA A 143 -15.41 -19.27 10.33
C ALA A 143 -16.08 -18.21 9.45
N VAL A 144 -15.67 -16.94 9.61
CA VAL A 144 -16.13 -15.79 8.81
C VAL A 144 -15.37 -15.70 7.47
N PHE A 145 -14.12 -16.16 7.42
CA PHE A 145 -13.22 -15.98 6.28
C PHE A 145 -12.69 -17.30 5.70
N LYS A 146 -13.46 -18.40 5.81
CA LYS A 146 -13.05 -19.76 5.36
C LYS A 146 -12.56 -19.81 3.91
N LYS A 147 -12.97 -18.85 3.07
CA LYS A 147 -12.55 -18.73 1.66
C LYS A 147 -11.90 -17.39 1.32
N ASP A 148 -12.32 -16.30 1.97
CA ASP A 148 -11.94 -14.94 1.58
C ASP A 148 -11.23 -14.21 2.72
N ARG A 149 -9.89 -14.07 2.64
CA ARG A 149 -9.11 -13.09 3.43
C ARG A 149 -9.76 -11.67 3.43
N PRO A 150 -9.50 -10.83 4.45
CA PRO A 150 -9.88 -9.42 4.42
C PRO A 150 -9.41 -8.73 3.13
N GLY A 151 -10.20 -7.77 2.61
CA GLY A 151 -9.82 -6.96 1.46
C GLY A 151 -8.92 -5.78 1.85
N ALA A 152 -8.17 -5.22 0.90
CA ALA A 152 -7.23 -4.11 1.14
C ALA A 152 -7.88 -2.72 1.35
N GLY A 153 -9.20 -2.65 1.43
CA GLY A 153 -9.93 -1.40 1.62
C GLY A 153 -9.71 -0.77 3.00
N PRO A 154 -10.14 0.49 3.19
CA PRO A 154 -10.12 1.14 4.49
C PRO A 154 -10.93 0.33 5.52
N VAL A 155 -10.56 0.45 6.79
CA VAL A 155 -11.23 -0.23 7.90
C VAL A 155 -11.50 0.75 9.03
N ASP A 156 -12.59 0.50 9.75
CA ASP A 156 -12.79 1.09 11.06
C ASP A 156 -11.89 0.38 12.07
N TRP A 157 -11.08 1.16 12.78
CA TRP A 157 -10.16 0.65 13.78
C TRP A 157 -10.89 0.34 15.08
N ASP A 158 -10.73 -0.89 15.56
CA ASP A 158 -11.26 -1.28 16.87
C ASP A 158 -10.45 -0.64 18.01
N TRP A 159 -9.13 -0.52 17.80
CA TRP A 159 -8.20 0.05 18.76
C TRP A 159 -7.24 1.01 18.06
N THR A 160 -6.88 2.09 18.75
CA THR A 160 -5.86 3.03 18.27
C THR A 160 -4.90 3.42 19.39
N TYR A 161 -3.63 3.55 19.04
CA TYR A 161 -2.52 3.94 19.88
C TYR A 161 -1.91 5.22 19.31
N ARG A 162 -1.84 6.30 20.10
CA ARG A 162 -1.32 7.59 19.63
C ARG A 162 0.17 7.69 19.94
N SER A 163 0.92 8.16 18.96
CA SER A 163 2.37 8.41 19.05
C SER A 163 3.16 7.27 19.72
N PRO A 164 2.98 6.02 19.28
CA PRO A 164 3.78 4.91 19.79
C PRO A 164 5.25 5.12 19.39
N LYS A 165 6.17 4.67 20.23
CA LYS A 165 7.61 4.83 19.99
C LYS A 165 8.16 3.59 19.28
N ASP A 166 8.28 2.49 20.01
CA ASP A 166 9.06 1.34 19.54
C ASP A 166 8.21 0.07 19.44
N ARG A 167 7.33 -0.16 20.43
CA ARG A 167 6.54 -1.38 20.55
C ARG A 167 5.13 -1.09 21.04
N ILE A 168 4.19 -1.90 20.56
CA ILE A 168 2.84 -2.00 21.11
C ILE A 168 2.58 -3.46 21.47
N ASP A 169 2.21 -3.70 22.73
CA ASP A 169 1.66 -4.98 23.16
C ASP A 169 0.13 -4.88 23.19
N HIS A 170 -0.53 -5.56 22.24
CA HIS A 170 -1.98 -5.56 22.09
C HIS A 170 -2.60 -6.88 22.61
N PRO A 171 -3.59 -6.85 23.52
CA PRO A 171 -4.20 -8.09 24.02
C PRO A 171 -4.85 -8.94 22.92
N LEU A 172 -4.40 -10.18 22.76
CA LEU A 172 -5.00 -11.15 21.84
C LEU A 172 -6.24 -11.76 22.49
N ARG A 173 -7.43 -11.31 22.06
CA ARG A 173 -8.69 -11.81 22.62
C ARG A 173 -9.10 -13.16 22.06
N LYS A 174 -8.91 -13.38 20.75
CA LYS A 174 -9.35 -14.60 20.04
C LYS A 174 -8.47 -14.87 18.80
N PRO A 175 -8.28 -16.13 18.37
CA PRO A 175 -7.75 -16.43 17.04
C PRO A 175 -8.60 -15.80 15.92
N GLY A 176 -7.96 -15.49 14.79
CA GLY A 176 -8.64 -14.93 13.63
C GLY A 176 -7.74 -14.05 12.78
N TRP A 177 -8.35 -13.30 11.87
CA TRP A 177 -7.68 -12.32 11.04
C TRP A 177 -7.60 -10.96 11.74
N TYR A 178 -6.44 -10.33 11.62
CA TYR A 178 -6.15 -9.02 12.16
C TYR A 178 -5.53 -8.13 11.09
N ARG A 179 -5.79 -6.82 11.20
CA ARG A 179 -5.03 -5.77 10.51
C ARG A 179 -4.38 -4.87 11.54
N VAL A 180 -3.10 -4.62 11.36
CA VAL A 180 -2.37 -3.54 12.01
C VAL A 180 -2.06 -2.48 10.98
N GLY A 181 -2.30 -1.22 11.30
CA GLY A 181 -1.97 -0.08 10.44
C GLY A 181 -1.16 0.97 11.17
N ALA A 182 -0.22 1.62 10.50
CA ALA A 182 0.47 2.81 10.95
C ALA A 182 0.05 4.01 10.09
N HIS A 183 -0.52 5.04 10.72
CA HIS A 183 -0.80 6.32 10.09
C HIS A 183 0.47 7.17 10.11
N ILE A 184 0.97 7.53 8.93
CA ILE A 184 2.28 8.15 8.76
C ILE A 184 2.17 9.54 8.14
N VAL A 185 2.98 10.45 8.68
CA VAL A 185 3.04 11.84 8.22
C VAL A 185 4.50 12.28 8.05
N GLY A 186 4.76 13.21 7.14
CA GLY A 186 6.10 13.69 6.84
C GLY A 186 6.82 14.26 8.07
N LYS A 187 8.11 13.94 8.22
CA LYS A 187 8.97 14.57 9.25
C LYS A 187 9.45 15.96 8.86
N LYS A 188 9.76 16.14 7.56
CA LYS A 188 10.33 17.37 6.99
C LYS A 188 9.43 18.00 5.91
N VAL A 189 8.26 17.42 5.69
CA VAL A 189 7.26 17.89 4.72
C VAL A 189 5.90 17.87 5.40
N ASP A 190 5.07 18.89 5.13
CA ASP A 190 3.69 18.93 5.61
C ASP A 190 2.79 18.10 4.68
N HIS A 191 2.85 16.79 4.86
CA HIS A 191 2.09 15.85 4.06
C HIS A 191 1.63 14.63 4.88
N ASP A 192 0.35 14.28 4.73
CA ASP A 192 -0.25 13.08 5.28
C ASP A 192 -0.10 11.93 4.28
N PHE A 193 0.77 10.98 4.60
CA PHE A 193 1.02 9.79 3.76
C PHE A 193 0.02 8.67 4.04
N GLN A 194 -1.05 8.90 4.82
CA GLN A 194 -2.11 7.94 5.10
C GLN A 194 -1.61 6.68 5.84
N TRP A 195 -2.37 5.58 5.73
CA TRP A 195 -2.13 4.33 6.46
C TRP A 195 -1.28 3.35 5.66
N GLU A 196 -0.35 2.71 6.36
CA GLU A 196 0.41 1.55 5.90
C GLU A 196 0.04 0.35 6.76
N CYS A 197 -0.45 -0.73 6.15
CA CYS A 197 -1.05 -1.84 6.90
C CYS A 197 -0.37 -3.19 6.65
N VAL A 198 -0.55 -4.08 7.62
CA VAL A 198 -0.22 -5.50 7.54
C VAL A 198 -1.41 -6.31 8.01
N ASP A 199 -1.88 -7.23 7.18
CA ASP A 199 -2.87 -8.24 7.54
C ASP A 199 -2.17 -9.53 7.94
N PHE A 200 -2.69 -10.19 8.96
CA PHE A 200 -2.14 -11.47 9.40
C PHE A 200 -3.20 -12.31 10.09
N LYS A 201 -2.94 -13.61 10.11
CA LYS A 201 -3.79 -14.59 10.77
C LYS A 201 -3.13 -15.04 12.06
N VAL A 202 -3.89 -15.02 13.14
CA VAL A 202 -3.50 -15.62 14.42
C VAL A 202 -4.23 -16.94 14.58
N SER A 203 -3.47 -18.02 14.77
CA SER A 203 -3.98 -19.38 14.98
C SER A 203 -3.52 -19.91 16.33
N SER A 204 -4.34 -20.74 16.99
CA SER A 204 -3.91 -21.47 18.17
C SER A 204 -3.02 -22.66 17.78
N VAL A 205 -1.90 -22.82 18.49
CA VAL A 205 -0.96 -23.94 18.35
C VAL A 205 -0.69 -24.50 19.74
N GLY A 206 -1.34 -25.62 20.07
CA GLY A 206 -1.32 -26.16 21.43
C GLY A 206 -1.92 -25.17 22.43
N GLN A 207 -1.11 -24.76 23.42
CA GLN A 207 -1.49 -23.74 24.42
C GLN A 207 -1.02 -22.32 24.05
N SER A 208 -0.39 -22.16 22.88
CA SER A 208 0.17 -20.88 22.41
C SER A 208 -0.56 -20.37 21.16
N TYR A 209 -0.14 -19.20 20.69
CA TYR A 209 -0.62 -18.62 19.43
C TYR A 209 0.54 -18.48 18.46
N ALA A 210 0.23 -18.49 17.17
CA ALA A 210 1.19 -18.23 16.10
C ALA A 210 0.59 -17.28 15.06
N ILE A 211 1.43 -16.36 14.58
CA ILE A 211 1.14 -15.50 13.44
C ILE A 211 1.49 -16.25 12.16
N GLN A 212 0.63 -16.12 11.16
CA GLN A 212 0.77 -16.72 9.84
C GLN A 212 0.18 -15.81 8.78
N ASN A 213 0.59 -16.00 7.53
CA ASN A 213 0.02 -15.34 6.37
C ASN A 213 0.06 -13.81 6.47
N GLU A 214 1.24 -13.25 6.73
CA GLU A 214 1.46 -11.82 6.81
C GLU A 214 1.44 -11.19 5.42
N TRP A 215 0.56 -10.21 5.23
CA TRP A 215 0.35 -9.49 3.98
C TRP A 215 0.58 -8.00 4.18
N LYS A 216 1.54 -7.43 3.47
CA LYS A 216 1.64 -5.96 3.36
C LYS A 216 0.49 -5.44 2.53
N VAL A 217 -0.33 -4.57 3.12
CA VAL A 217 -1.49 -3.93 2.50
C VAL A 217 -1.25 -2.42 2.50
N SER A 218 -0.76 -1.91 1.37
CA SER A 218 -0.43 -0.49 1.20
C SER A 218 -1.23 0.12 0.05
N PRO A 219 -1.59 1.41 0.12
CA PRO A 219 -2.06 2.16 -1.04
C PRO A 219 -1.09 2.05 -2.22
N ARG A 220 -1.60 2.19 -3.45
CA ARG A 220 -0.76 2.30 -4.64
C ARG A 220 0.00 3.63 -4.64
N ILE A 221 1.19 3.62 -5.23
CA ILE A 221 2.08 4.79 -5.30
C ILE A 221 1.58 5.85 -6.30
#